data_AF-A0A662UTE3-F1
#
_entry.id   AF-A0A662UTE3-F1
#
_cell.length_a   1.000
_cell.length_b   1.000
_cell.length_c   1.000
_cell.angle_alpha   90.00
_cell.angle_beta   90.00
_cell.angle_gamma   90.00
#
_symmetry.space_group_name_H-M   'P 1'
#
loop_
_entity.id
_entity.type
_entity.pdbx_description
1 polymer ?
#
loop_
_entity_poly.entity_id
_entity_poly.type
_entity_poly.pdbx_seq_one_letter_code
_entity_poly.pdbx_strand_id
1 'polypeptide(L)'
;MISVSAEAIYRDIRVEPSELAEKLAEKYGYLPYMVQRYILMLGIAETHKLLEAFEKPVKPVVRANTLLLEPDRLASRLDQLGFILEPIPWDTTSYRVVGMGEGSPSIGATHEYRKGYYYVHRDSAPLVPSTLLVYEYRGSVLDTCAAPGGKTTHIAQLLGDKYAIVANDLVLYRIRALIGHILRMRIASVRTIWSDARKLPRLVKKRFGRVLVDAPCSGEGTIMIDPGRKTRTRLLDLARIVKREIEILWSSIEMLSEEGVLAYVTCSIAPEENEYVIAKILEQRNDIELVDPPIKLFNWSSGISSFAGHRFPREVEKCIRIWPHRHGMIGMTICFIAKTRR
;
A
#
# COMPACT_ATOMS: atom_id res chain seq x y z
N MET A 1 12.09 7.26 21.62
CA MET A 1 10.62 7.11 21.46
C MET A 1 10.14 8.45 20.93
N ILE A 2 9.53 8.50 19.75
CA ILE A 2 9.01 9.75 19.19
C ILE A 2 7.92 10.27 20.13
N SER A 3 8.06 11.51 20.59
CA SER A 3 7.08 12.20 21.42
C SER A 3 6.32 13.21 20.56
N VAL A 4 5.41 12.73 19.71
CA VAL A 4 4.46 13.58 19.00
C VAL A 4 3.04 13.24 19.47
N SER A 5 2.32 14.22 20.00
CA SER A 5 0.93 14.02 20.45
C SER A 5 -0.06 14.14 19.29
N ALA A 6 -1.22 13.49 19.40
CA ALA A 6 -2.25 13.57 18.37
C ALA A 6 -2.81 15.01 18.26
N GLU A 7 -2.80 15.76 19.35
CA GLU A 7 -3.23 17.17 19.41
C GLU A 7 -2.24 18.11 18.71
N ALA A 8 -0.94 17.78 18.72
CA ALA A 8 0.05 18.51 17.94
C ALA A 8 -0.15 18.22 16.45
N ILE A 9 -0.25 16.95 16.06
CA ILE A 9 -0.51 16.55 14.67
C ILE A 9 -1.81 17.17 14.17
N TYR A 10 -2.89 17.12 14.96
CA TYR A 10 -4.18 17.72 14.60
C TYR A 10 -4.05 19.21 14.27
N ARG A 11 -3.24 19.95 15.04
CA ARG A 11 -3.01 21.38 14.78
C ARG A 11 -2.24 21.60 13.49
N ASP A 12 -1.27 20.76 13.18
CA ASP A 12 -0.48 20.84 11.95
C ASP A 12 -1.30 20.49 10.69
N ILE A 13 -2.17 19.48 10.77
CA ILE A 13 -2.86 18.96 9.57
C ILE A 13 -4.22 19.62 9.30
N ARG A 14 -4.64 20.55 10.15
CA ARG A 14 -5.97 21.15 10.06
C ARG A 14 -6.08 22.04 8.83
N VAL A 15 -7.10 21.77 8.03
CA VAL A 15 -7.49 22.59 6.87
C VAL A 15 -8.94 23.03 7.03
N GLU A 16 -9.17 24.34 6.89
CA GLU A 16 -10.52 24.91 6.91
C GLU A 16 -11.15 24.83 5.53
N PRO A 17 -12.33 24.18 5.37
CA PRO A 17 -13.01 24.08 4.10
C PRO A 17 -13.45 25.44 3.56
N SER A 18 -13.22 25.67 2.26
CA SER A 18 -13.83 26.77 1.52
C SER A 18 -15.27 26.44 1.13
N GLU A 19 -16.07 27.45 0.80
CA GLU A 19 -17.45 27.27 0.31
C GLU A 19 -17.52 26.34 -0.92
N LEU A 20 -16.50 26.40 -1.80
CA LEU A 20 -16.40 25.48 -2.93
C LEU A 20 -16.18 24.03 -2.48
N ALA A 21 -15.30 23.82 -1.50
CA ALA A 21 -15.04 22.49 -0.96
C ALA A 21 -16.29 21.91 -0.29
N GLU A 22 -17.06 22.73 0.44
CA GLU A 22 -18.33 22.33 1.04
C GLU A 22 -19.35 21.90 -0.01
N LYS A 23 -19.56 22.71 -1.06
CA LYS A 23 -20.49 22.37 -2.17
C LYS A 23 -20.11 21.07 -2.86
N LEU A 24 -18.82 20.87 -3.14
CA LEU A 24 -18.34 19.63 -3.75
C LEU A 24 -18.45 18.43 -2.79
N ALA A 25 -18.18 18.64 -1.51
CA ALA A 25 -18.32 17.60 -0.50
C ALA A 25 -19.77 17.15 -0.35
N GLU A 26 -20.73 18.07 -0.35
CA GLU A 26 -22.17 17.76 -0.38
C GLU A 26 -22.54 16.96 -1.63
N LYS A 27 -22.11 17.41 -2.81
CA LYS A 27 -22.41 16.76 -4.09
C LYS A 27 -21.92 15.31 -4.16
N TYR A 28 -20.69 15.04 -3.70
CA TYR A 28 -20.05 13.72 -3.84
C TYR A 28 -20.12 12.85 -2.56
N GLY A 29 -20.68 13.40 -1.46
CA GLY A 29 -20.83 12.71 -0.17
C GLY A 29 -19.54 12.56 0.63
N TYR A 30 -18.67 13.58 0.64
CA TYR A 30 -17.40 13.60 1.36
C TYR A 30 -17.47 14.46 2.63
N LEU A 31 -16.51 14.28 3.53
CA LEU A 31 -16.24 15.29 4.55
C LEU A 31 -15.58 16.53 3.91
N PRO A 32 -16.04 17.77 4.21
CA PRO A 32 -15.54 18.99 3.56
C PRO A 32 -14.02 19.17 3.61
N TYR A 33 -13.38 18.81 4.72
CA TYR A 33 -11.93 18.94 4.87
C TYR A 33 -11.13 18.05 3.89
N MET A 34 -11.68 16.90 3.49
CA MET A 34 -11.04 16.01 2.51
C MET A 34 -11.01 16.68 1.13
N VAL A 35 -12.14 17.25 0.71
CA VAL A 35 -12.23 17.95 -0.57
C VAL A 35 -11.37 19.20 -0.58
N GLN A 36 -11.37 19.96 0.51
CA GLN A 36 -10.47 21.10 0.66
C GLN A 36 -9.00 20.68 0.51
N ARG A 37 -8.61 19.58 1.15
CA ARG A 37 -7.27 19.01 1.00
C ARG A 37 -6.96 18.65 -0.46
N TYR A 38 -7.87 18.01 -1.18
CA TYR A 38 -7.66 17.71 -2.61
C TYR A 38 -7.44 18.97 -3.44
N ILE A 39 -8.23 20.02 -3.20
CA ILE A 39 -8.08 21.30 -3.90
C ILE A 39 -6.70 21.90 -3.63
N LEU A 40 -6.23 21.89 -2.38
CA LEU A 40 -4.91 22.40 -2.01
C LEU A 40 -3.77 21.59 -2.64
N MET A 41 -3.95 20.28 -2.83
CA MET A 41 -2.91 19.41 -3.37
C MET A 41 -2.84 19.39 -4.90
N LEU A 42 -3.99 19.40 -5.57
CA LEU A 42 -4.11 19.11 -7.00
C LEU A 42 -4.64 20.30 -7.79
N GLY A 43 -5.17 21.32 -7.13
CA GLY A 43 -5.99 22.35 -7.74
C GLY A 43 -7.41 21.86 -8.04
N ILE A 44 -8.28 22.79 -8.43
CA ILE A 44 -9.72 22.54 -8.60
C ILE A 44 -9.97 21.54 -9.75
N ALA A 45 -9.37 21.75 -10.91
CA ALA A 45 -9.63 20.94 -12.10
C ALA A 45 -9.27 19.46 -11.91
N GLU A 46 -8.11 19.15 -11.32
CA GLU A 46 -7.70 17.78 -11.04
C GLU A 46 -8.49 17.16 -9.88
N THR A 47 -8.93 17.98 -8.92
CA THR A 47 -9.83 17.51 -7.85
C THR A 47 -11.14 16.96 -8.43
N HIS A 48 -11.75 17.64 -9.40
CA HIS A 48 -12.93 17.13 -10.08
C HIS A 48 -12.69 15.76 -10.72
N LYS A 49 -11.59 15.61 -11.47
CA LYS A 49 -11.23 14.33 -12.09
C LYS A 49 -11.00 13.23 -11.05
N LEU A 50 -10.35 13.57 -9.92
CA LEU A 50 -10.14 12.63 -8.82
C LEU A 50 -11.47 12.16 -8.22
N LEU A 51 -12.39 13.08 -7.93
CA LEU A 51 -13.71 12.76 -7.38
C LEU A 51 -14.50 11.86 -8.35
N GLU A 52 -14.51 12.19 -9.64
CA GLU A 52 -15.16 11.38 -10.68
C GLU A 52 -14.53 9.99 -10.83
N ALA A 53 -13.20 9.88 -10.71
CA ALA A 53 -12.53 8.59 -10.75
C ALA A 53 -12.92 7.71 -9.56
N PHE A 54 -13.11 8.29 -8.38
CA PHE A 54 -13.54 7.55 -7.19
C PHE A 54 -14.94 6.95 -7.29
N GLU A 55 -15.80 7.46 -8.18
CA GLU A 55 -17.14 6.90 -8.44
C GLU A 55 -17.13 5.69 -9.39
N LYS A 56 -15.97 5.35 -9.98
CA LYS A 56 -15.85 4.21 -10.91
C LYS A 56 -15.45 2.95 -10.14
N PRO A 57 -16.07 1.78 -10.43
CA PRO A 57 -15.71 0.54 -9.78
C PRO A 57 -14.32 0.07 -10.23
N VAL A 58 -13.57 -0.54 -9.30
CA VAL A 58 -12.31 -1.21 -9.64
C VAL A 58 -12.58 -2.55 -10.31
N LYS A 59 -11.69 -2.93 -11.23
CA LYS A 59 -11.66 -4.25 -11.85
C LYS A 59 -10.63 -5.13 -11.12
N PRO A 60 -10.99 -6.33 -10.67
CA PRO A 60 -10.07 -7.18 -9.93
C PRO A 60 -8.93 -7.65 -10.82
N VAL A 61 -7.80 -7.95 -10.18
CA VAL A 61 -6.56 -8.40 -10.81
C VAL A 61 -6.21 -9.77 -10.28
N VAL A 62 -5.98 -10.72 -11.17
CA VAL A 62 -5.45 -12.04 -10.83
C VAL A 62 -3.93 -12.03 -10.99
N ARG A 63 -3.22 -12.32 -9.90
CA ARG A 63 -1.77 -12.53 -9.92
C ARG A 63 -1.48 -14.02 -9.95
N ALA A 64 -0.84 -14.49 -11.02
CA ALA A 64 -0.44 -15.88 -11.15
C ALA A 64 0.50 -16.30 -10.02
N ASN A 65 0.31 -17.52 -9.51
CA ASN A 65 1.26 -18.16 -8.62
C ASN A 65 2.36 -18.85 -9.42
N THR A 66 3.39 -18.09 -9.79
CA THR A 66 4.56 -18.56 -10.56
C THR A 66 5.33 -19.71 -9.91
N LEU A 67 5.08 -20.03 -8.63
CA LEU A 67 5.64 -21.21 -7.96
C LEU A 67 4.96 -22.52 -8.41
N LEU A 68 3.74 -22.43 -8.98
CA LEU A 68 2.91 -23.59 -9.33
C LEU A 68 2.46 -23.61 -10.79
N LEU A 69 2.34 -22.46 -11.44
CA LEU A 69 1.80 -22.35 -12.79
C LEU A 69 2.33 -21.11 -13.52
N GLU A 70 2.73 -21.29 -14.77
CA GLU A 70 3.12 -20.18 -15.65
C GLU A 70 1.94 -19.23 -15.92
N PRO A 71 2.17 -17.90 -15.99
CA PRO A 71 1.12 -16.90 -16.20
C PRO A 71 0.27 -17.16 -17.44
N ASP A 72 0.86 -17.45 -18.59
CA ASP A 72 0.12 -17.68 -19.83
C ASP A 72 -0.77 -18.93 -19.74
N ARG A 73 -0.30 -19.96 -19.04
CA ARG A 73 -1.09 -21.18 -18.79
C ARG A 73 -2.25 -20.92 -17.83
N LEU A 74 -2.09 -20.00 -16.87
CA LEU A 74 -3.21 -19.53 -16.05
C LEU A 74 -4.22 -18.78 -16.92
N ALA A 75 -3.74 -17.86 -17.76
CA ALA A 75 -4.59 -17.06 -18.64
C ALA A 75 -5.44 -17.95 -19.54
N SER A 76 -4.85 -18.95 -20.21
CA SER A 76 -5.61 -19.91 -21.04
C SER A 76 -6.66 -20.69 -20.25
N ARG A 77 -6.39 -21.06 -18.99
CA ARG A 77 -7.37 -21.76 -18.15
C ARG A 77 -8.53 -20.87 -17.75
N LEU A 78 -8.27 -19.61 -17.43
CA LEU A 78 -9.31 -18.65 -17.07
C LEU A 78 -10.14 -18.24 -18.30
N ASP A 79 -9.51 -18.13 -19.47
CA ASP A 79 -10.20 -17.91 -20.74
C ASP A 79 -11.18 -19.04 -21.07
N GLN A 80 -10.76 -20.30 -20.88
CA GLN A 80 -11.64 -21.48 -21.01
C GLN A 80 -12.82 -21.49 -20.02
N LEU A 81 -12.72 -20.77 -18.91
CA LEU A 81 -13.80 -20.58 -17.93
C LEU A 81 -14.67 -19.36 -18.25
N GLY A 82 -14.42 -18.67 -19.36
CA GLY A 82 -15.19 -17.51 -19.83
C GLY A 82 -14.70 -16.17 -19.30
N PHE A 83 -13.54 -16.08 -18.64
CA PHE A 83 -13.00 -14.79 -18.17
C PHE A 83 -12.29 -14.03 -19.29
N ILE A 84 -12.61 -12.75 -19.45
CA ILE A 84 -11.90 -11.85 -20.36
C ILE A 84 -10.79 -11.15 -19.56
N LEU A 85 -9.55 -11.40 -19.97
CA LEU A 85 -8.34 -10.94 -19.28
C LEU A 85 -7.59 -9.90 -20.10
N GLU A 86 -7.14 -8.83 -19.45
CA GLU A 86 -6.21 -7.86 -20.00
C GLU A 86 -4.87 -7.94 -19.24
N PRO A 87 -3.71 -8.03 -19.92
CA PRO A 87 -2.42 -8.03 -19.25
C PRO A 87 -2.16 -6.70 -18.53
N ILE A 88 -1.44 -6.75 -17.40
CA ILE A 88 -0.94 -5.54 -16.75
C ILE A 88 0.39 -5.14 -17.44
N PRO A 89 0.50 -3.97 -18.09
CA PRO A 89 1.66 -3.65 -18.93
C PRO A 89 3.02 -3.70 -18.22
N TRP A 90 3.03 -3.48 -16.91
CA TRP A 90 4.24 -3.42 -16.09
C TRP A 90 4.45 -4.64 -15.18
N ASP A 91 3.56 -5.63 -15.24
CA ASP A 91 3.70 -6.90 -14.50
C ASP A 91 3.28 -8.09 -15.37
N THR A 92 4.27 -8.89 -15.77
CA THR A 92 4.08 -10.05 -16.65
C THR A 92 3.39 -11.22 -15.97
N THR A 93 3.13 -11.14 -14.66
CA THR A 93 2.51 -12.24 -13.89
C THR A 93 1.04 -12.02 -13.58
N SER A 94 0.47 -10.86 -13.95
CA SER A 94 -0.89 -10.50 -13.59
C SER A 94 -1.75 -10.07 -14.75
N TYR A 95 -3.05 -10.33 -14.60
CA TYR A 95 -4.08 -9.95 -15.56
C TYR A 95 -5.25 -9.28 -14.85
N ARG A 96 -5.77 -8.21 -15.43
CA ARG A 96 -7.01 -7.57 -15.02
C ARG A 96 -8.19 -8.35 -15.61
N VAL A 97 -9.17 -8.68 -14.77
CA VAL A 97 -10.41 -9.31 -15.22
C VAL A 97 -11.35 -8.20 -15.68
N VAL A 98 -11.60 -8.11 -16.98
CA VAL A 98 -12.40 -7.02 -17.58
C VAL A 98 -13.80 -7.43 -17.99
N GLY A 99 -14.08 -8.73 -18.03
CA GLY A 99 -15.38 -9.29 -18.29
C GLY A 99 -15.44 -10.77 -17.93
N MET A 100 -16.65 -11.32 -17.95
CA MET A 100 -16.91 -12.74 -17.79
C MET A 100 -18.12 -13.14 -18.64
N GLY A 101 -18.05 -14.31 -19.27
CA GLY A 101 -19.15 -14.89 -20.03
C GLY A 101 -20.26 -15.43 -19.13
N GLU A 102 -21.44 -15.65 -19.71
CA GLU A 102 -22.58 -16.24 -19.00
C GLU A 102 -22.21 -17.63 -18.45
N GLY A 103 -22.57 -17.91 -17.19
CA GLY A 103 -22.23 -19.16 -16.50
C GLY A 103 -20.81 -19.23 -15.92
N SER A 104 -19.98 -18.19 -16.10
CA SER A 104 -18.64 -18.15 -15.48
C SER A 104 -18.74 -18.16 -13.95
N PRO A 105 -17.92 -18.97 -13.25
CA PRO A 105 -17.89 -18.94 -11.78
C PRO A 105 -17.35 -17.59 -11.26
N SER A 106 -17.56 -17.31 -9.98
CA SER A 106 -16.85 -16.19 -9.34
C SER A 106 -15.34 -16.43 -9.39
N ILE A 107 -14.56 -15.37 -9.66
CA ILE A 107 -13.09 -15.46 -9.76
C ILE A 107 -12.44 -15.97 -8.45
N GLY A 108 -13.10 -15.82 -7.30
CA GLY A 108 -12.64 -16.36 -6.01
C GLY A 108 -13.12 -17.79 -5.72
N ALA A 109 -13.88 -18.41 -6.62
CA ALA A 109 -14.56 -19.69 -6.41
C ALA A 109 -14.14 -20.79 -7.39
N THR A 110 -13.24 -20.50 -8.34
CA THR A 110 -12.73 -21.47 -9.33
C THR A 110 -11.92 -22.60 -8.68
N HIS A 111 -11.78 -23.72 -9.38
CA HIS A 111 -10.89 -24.80 -8.95
C HIS A 111 -9.42 -24.36 -8.97
N GLU A 112 -9.06 -23.50 -9.90
CA GLU A 112 -7.74 -22.88 -10.07
C GLU A 112 -7.37 -22.04 -8.85
N TYR A 113 -8.32 -21.25 -8.34
CA TYR A 113 -8.15 -20.49 -7.10
C TYR A 113 -7.95 -21.45 -5.93
N ARG A 114 -8.80 -22.48 -5.78
CA ARG A 114 -8.66 -23.46 -4.69
C ARG A 114 -7.34 -24.22 -4.73
N LYS A 115 -6.80 -24.49 -5.92
CA LYS A 115 -5.48 -25.11 -6.14
C LYS A 115 -4.31 -24.17 -5.85
N GLY A 116 -4.57 -22.89 -5.56
CA GLY A 116 -3.54 -21.91 -5.24
C GLY A 116 -2.82 -21.33 -6.45
N TYR A 117 -3.36 -21.49 -7.66
CA TYR A 117 -2.71 -21.02 -8.89
C TYR A 117 -2.69 -19.50 -9.06
N TYR A 118 -3.46 -18.76 -8.26
CA TYR A 118 -3.41 -17.30 -8.26
C TYR A 118 -3.92 -16.68 -6.96
N TYR A 119 -3.62 -15.41 -6.80
CA TYR A 119 -4.19 -14.52 -5.79
C TYR A 119 -5.10 -13.48 -6.47
N VAL A 120 -6.23 -13.15 -5.85
CA VAL A 120 -7.15 -12.11 -6.35
C VAL A 120 -6.92 -10.80 -5.61
N HIS A 121 -6.38 -9.82 -6.30
CA HIS A 121 -6.34 -8.44 -5.85
C HIS A 121 -7.58 -7.68 -6.31
N ARG A 122 -7.98 -6.65 -5.57
CA ARG A 122 -9.06 -5.74 -5.98
C ARG A 122 -8.61 -4.74 -7.04
N ASP A 123 -7.31 -4.49 -7.14
CA ASP A 123 -6.65 -3.57 -8.07
C ASP A 123 -5.18 -3.98 -8.23
N SER A 124 -4.47 -3.46 -9.24
CA SER A 124 -3.05 -3.75 -9.48
C SER A 124 -2.08 -2.97 -8.58
N ALA A 125 -2.41 -1.77 -8.08
CA ALA A 125 -1.48 -0.96 -7.29
C ALA A 125 -0.81 -1.68 -6.10
N PRO A 126 -1.50 -2.57 -5.34
CA PRO A 126 -0.87 -3.34 -4.26
C PRO A 126 0.31 -4.23 -4.66
N LEU A 127 0.51 -4.51 -5.96
CA LEU A 127 1.65 -5.28 -6.45
C LEU A 127 2.93 -4.45 -6.49
N VAL A 128 2.81 -3.13 -6.74
CA VAL A 128 3.92 -2.18 -6.94
C VAL A 128 4.92 -2.18 -5.78
N PRO A 129 4.51 -2.06 -4.50
CA PRO A 129 5.47 -1.99 -3.41
C PRO A 129 6.29 -3.26 -3.24
N SER A 130 5.65 -4.43 -3.36
CA SER A 130 6.33 -5.73 -3.30
C SER A 130 7.32 -5.92 -4.44
N THR A 131 6.94 -5.60 -5.69
CA THR A 131 7.83 -5.71 -6.86
C THR A 131 9.07 -4.85 -6.71
N LEU A 132 8.90 -3.59 -6.30
CA LEU A 132 10.00 -2.66 -6.14
C LEU A 132 10.88 -3.00 -4.93
N LEU A 133 10.30 -3.34 -3.78
CA LEU A 133 11.06 -3.61 -2.55
C LEU A 133 12.07 -4.75 -2.72
N VAL A 134 11.71 -5.79 -3.47
CA VAL A 134 12.57 -6.97 -3.66
C VAL A 134 13.19 -7.08 -5.06
N TYR A 135 13.11 -6.02 -5.86
CA TYR A 135 13.80 -5.96 -7.16
C TYR A 135 15.29 -6.24 -6.95
N GLU A 136 15.80 -7.27 -7.64
CA GLU A 136 17.17 -7.80 -7.55
C GLU A 136 17.66 -8.20 -6.13
N TYR A 137 16.80 -8.14 -5.12
CA TYR A 137 17.15 -8.49 -3.76
C TYR A 137 16.95 -9.98 -3.50
N ARG A 138 17.88 -10.58 -2.74
CA ARG A 138 17.87 -12.01 -2.39
C ARG A 138 18.25 -12.16 -0.93
N GLY A 139 17.26 -12.15 -0.05
CA GLY A 139 17.50 -12.19 1.39
C GLY A 139 16.22 -12.17 2.21
N SER A 140 16.36 -12.05 3.54
CA SER A 140 15.20 -12.06 4.43
C SER A 140 14.37 -10.79 4.35
N VAL A 141 13.05 -10.93 4.50
CA VAL A 141 12.08 -9.82 4.49
C VAL A 141 11.23 -9.84 5.75
N LEU A 142 10.93 -8.67 6.30
CA LEU A 142 9.91 -8.48 7.33
C LEU A 142 8.74 -7.71 6.74
N ASP A 143 7.52 -8.21 6.87
CA ASP A 143 6.28 -7.48 6.60
C ASP A 143 5.60 -7.20 7.95
N THR A 144 5.56 -5.93 8.36
CA THR A 144 5.16 -5.56 9.73
C THR A 144 3.65 -5.54 9.95
N CYS A 145 2.87 -5.43 8.86
CA CYS A 145 1.41 -5.29 8.85
C CYS A 145 0.84 -6.11 7.68
N ALA A 146 1.14 -7.41 7.71
CA ALA A 146 1.08 -8.31 6.57
C ALA A 146 -0.34 -8.69 6.13
N ALA A 147 -1.30 -8.76 7.04
CA ALA A 147 -2.57 -9.39 6.72
C ALA A 147 -3.42 -8.47 5.82
N PRO A 148 -4.21 -8.99 4.86
CA PRO A 148 -4.52 -10.40 4.63
C PRO A 148 -3.46 -11.19 3.85
N GLY A 149 -2.32 -10.60 3.46
CA GLY A 149 -1.18 -11.34 2.91
C GLY A 149 -0.96 -11.23 1.41
N GLY A 150 -1.69 -10.37 0.71
CA GLY A 150 -1.51 -10.17 -0.73
C GLY A 150 -0.07 -9.77 -1.08
N LYS A 151 0.52 -8.81 -0.35
CA LYS A 151 1.91 -8.36 -0.55
C LYS A 151 2.93 -9.37 -0.04
N THR A 152 2.70 -9.96 1.13
CA THR A 152 3.56 -11.00 1.71
C THR A 152 3.72 -12.21 0.79
N THR A 153 2.61 -12.74 0.27
CA THR A 153 2.63 -13.86 -0.67
C THR A 153 3.24 -13.47 -2.01
N HIS A 154 3.10 -12.22 -2.44
CA HIS A 154 3.77 -11.72 -3.63
C HIS A 154 5.29 -11.73 -3.46
N ILE A 155 5.77 -11.22 -2.33
CA ILE A 155 7.20 -11.21 -2.01
C ILE A 155 7.76 -12.64 -1.97
N ALA A 156 7.03 -13.59 -1.38
CA ALA A 156 7.42 -15.00 -1.39
C ALA A 156 7.62 -15.53 -2.82
N GLN A 157 6.70 -15.24 -3.73
CA GLN A 157 6.81 -15.63 -5.13
C GLN A 157 7.99 -14.95 -5.85
N LEU A 158 8.16 -13.63 -5.68
CA LEU A 158 9.25 -12.87 -6.31
C LEU A 158 10.64 -13.36 -5.85
N LEU A 159 10.72 -13.88 -4.63
CA LEU A 159 11.92 -14.47 -4.04
C LEU A 159 12.05 -15.99 -4.31
N GLY A 160 11.15 -16.57 -5.11
CA GLY A 160 11.13 -17.99 -5.46
C GLY A 160 10.91 -18.92 -4.27
N ASP A 161 10.30 -18.42 -3.18
CA ASP A 161 10.06 -19.10 -1.90
C ASP A 161 11.33 -19.64 -1.22
N LYS A 162 12.50 -19.05 -1.51
CA LYS A 162 13.80 -19.51 -1.00
C LYS A 162 14.29 -18.80 0.26
N TYR A 163 13.72 -17.64 0.58
CA TYR A 163 14.25 -16.75 1.62
C TYR A 163 13.22 -16.51 2.72
N ALA A 164 13.68 -16.45 3.97
CA ALA A 164 12.81 -16.31 5.13
C ALA A 164 12.03 -14.98 5.09
N ILE A 165 10.70 -15.08 5.17
CA ILE A 165 9.79 -13.94 5.31
C ILE A 165 9.11 -14.03 6.66
N VAL A 166 9.21 -12.96 7.46
CA VAL A 166 8.45 -12.82 8.70
C VAL A 166 7.28 -11.90 8.45
N ALA A 167 6.06 -12.38 8.71
CA ALA A 167 4.81 -11.67 8.44
C ALA A 167 4.07 -11.41 9.75
N ASN A 168 4.04 -10.16 10.19
CA ASN A 168 3.40 -9.73 11.43
C ASN A 168 2.08 -9.03 11.17
N ASP A 169 1.08 -9.25 12.02
CA ASP A 169 -0.09 -8.38 12.09
C ASP A 169 -0.60 -8.31 13.54
N LEU A 170 -1.38 -7.28 13.86
CA LEU A 170 -1.98 -7.10 15.18
C LEU A 170 -3.35 -7.78 15.28
N VAL A 171 -4.05 -7.94 14.16
CA VAL A 171 -5.45 -8.37 14.12
C VAL A 171 -5.55 -9.87 13.84
N LEU A 172 -5.81 -10.65 14.89
CA LEU A 172 -5.75 -12.11 14.86
C LEU A 172 -6.61 -12.75 13.75
N TYR A 173 -7.83 -12.26 13.50
CA TYR A 173 -8.68 -12.82 12.45
C TYR A 173 -8.12 -12.58 11.04
N ARG A 174 -7.41 -11.46 10.82
CA ARG A 174 -6.75 -11.18 9.53
C ARG A 174 -5.53 -12.08 9.33
N ILE A 175 -4.81 -12.43 10.39
CA ILE A 175 -3.72 -13.42 10.34
C ILE A 175 -4.24 -14.78 9.87
N ARG A 176 -5.44 -15.19 10.28
CA ARG A 176 -6.06 -16.45 9.79
C ARG A 176 -6.23 -16.44 8.27
N ALA A 177 -6.64 -15.31 7.69
CA ALA A 177 -6.72 -15.16 6.23
C ALA A 177 -5.34 -15.28 5.58
N LEU A 178 -4.32 -14.60 6.13
CA LEU A 178 -2.93 -14.73 5.68
C LEU A 178 -2.45 -16.19 5.70
N ILE A 179 -2.66 -16.92 6.80
CA ILE A 179 -2.32 -18.34 6.91
C ILE A 179 -3.06 -19.16 5.86
N GLY A 180 -4.36 -18.90 5.66
CA GLY A 180 -5.16 -19.56 4.62
C GLY A 180 -4.58 -19.34 3.22
N HIS A 181 -4.13 -18.13 2.90
CA HIS A 181 -3.48 -17.85 1.61
C HIS A 181 -2.12 -18.54 1.48
N ILE A 182 -1.28 -18.52 2.53
CA ILE A 182 0.02 -19.22 2.55
C ILE A 182 -0.16 -20.71 2.27
N LEU A 183 -1.07 -21.38 3.00
CA LEU A 183 -1.33 -22.81 2.85
C LEU A 183 -1.91 -23.14 1.47
N ARG A 184 -2.93 -22.39 1.02
CA ARG A 184 -3.55 -22.58 -0.29
C ARG A 184 -2.54 -22.44 -1.43
N MET A 185 -1.65 -21.45 -1.33
CA MET A 185 -0.64 -21.14 -2.35
C MET A 185 0.66 -21.95 -2.20
N ARG A 186 0.74 -22.86 -1.22
CA ARG A 186 1.87 -23.75 -0.95
C ARG A 186 3.19 -23.01 -0.70
N ILE A 187 3.12 -21.89 0.00
CA ILE A 187 4.28 -21.07 0.36
C ILE A 187 4.88 -21.59 1.66
N ALA A 188 6.17 -21.93 1.66
CA ALA A 188 6.88 -22.52 2.79
C ALA A 188 7.76 -21.52 3.55
N SER A 189 8.20 -20.44 2.90
CA SER A 189 9.21 -19.51 3.45
C SER A 189 8.66 -18.49 4.46
N VAL A 190 7.34 -18.38 4.60
CA VAL A 190 6.68 -17.39 5.46
C VAL A 190 6.49 -17.92 6.89
N ARG A 191 6.82 -17.09 7.89
CA ARG A 191 6.54 -17.32 9.31
C ARG A 191 5.69 -16.18 9.85
N THR A 192 4.54 -16.51 10.42
CA THR A 192 3.60 -15.51 10.93
C THR A 192 3.85 -15.18 12.39
N ILE A 193 3.81 -13.91 12.75
CA ILE A 193 3.86 -13.42 14.14
C ILE A 193 2.57 -12.63 14.41
N TRP A 194 2.03 -12.78 15.61
CA TRP A 194 0.92 -11.96 16.09
C TRP A 194 1.42 -11.00 17.16
N SER A 195 1.65 -9.75 16.78
CA SER A 195 2.13 -8.74 17.70
C SER A 195 1.84 -7.32 17.21
N ASP A 196 1.90 -6.38 18.15
CA ASP A 196 1.98 -4.96 17.84
C ASP A 196 3.33 -4.66 17.17
N ALA A 197 3.29 -4.13 15.95
CA ALA A 197 4.49 -3.80 15.18
C ALA A 197 5.46 -2.91 15.97
N ARG A 198 4.94 -2.02 16.83
CA ARG A 198 5.73 -1.13 17.71
C ARG A 198 6.60 -1.87 18.72
N LYS A 199 6.28 -3.14 19.00
CA LYS A 199 6.99 -4.00 19.95
C LYS A 199 7.95 -4.98 19.27
N LEU A 200 7.97 -5.05 17.94
CA LEU A 200 8.82 -6.00 17.20
C LEU A 200 10.31 -5.90 17.55
N PRO A 201 10.94 -4.71 17.69
CA PRO A 201 12.35 -4.60 18.09
C PRO A 201 12.70 -5.28 19.42
N ARG A 202 11.72 -5.42 20.32
CA ARG A 202 11.90 -6.10 21.60
C ARG A 202 11.75 -7.62 21.47
N LEU A 203 10.86 -8.07 20.60
CA LEU A 203 10.45 -9.47 20.44
C LEU A 203 11.32 -10.24 19.44
N VAL A 204 11.76 -9.58 18.37
CA VAL A 204 12.51 -10.19 17.26
C VAL A 204 13.92 -9.60 17.26
N LYS A 205 14.92 -10.41 17.63
CA LYS A 205 16.34 -9.97 17.70
C LYS A 205 17.06 -9.96 16.35
N LYS A 206 16.38 -10.36 15.28
CA LYS A 206 16.91 -10.39 13.91
C LYS A 206 16.62 -9.06 13.20
N ARG A 207 17.63 -8.52 12.50
CA ARG A 207 17.47 -7.45 11.51
C ARG A 207 17.21 -8.03 10.11
N PHE A 208 16.54 -7.27 9.27
CA PHE A 208 16.14 -7.68 7.92
C PHE A 208 16.73 -6.75 6.86
N GLY A 209 17.15 -7.32 5.73
CA GLY A 209 17.63 -6.53 4.58
C GLY A 209 16.51 -5.86 3.80
N ARG A 210 15.27 -6.35 3.91
CA ARG A 210 14.09 -5.64 3.44
C ARG A 210 13.00 -5.62 4.50
N VAL A 211 12.34 -4.47 4.64
CA VAL A 211 11.19 -4.30 5.54
C VAL A 211 10.04 -3.66 4.77
N LEU A 212 8.87 -4.28 4.77
CA LEU A 212 7.64 -3.72 4.24
C LEU A 212 6.78 -3.22 5.41
N VAL A 213 6.41 -1.94 5.36
CA VAL A 213 5.46 -1.31 6.28
C VAL A 213 4.22 -0.90 5.49
N ASP A 214 3.28 -1.82 5.32
CA ASP A 214 1.94 -1.53 4.79
C ASP A 214 1.05 -0.97 5.91
N ALA A 215 1.19 0.33 6.18
CA ALA A 215 0.71 0.92 7.41
C ALA A 215 -0.83 0.92 7.51
N PRO A 216 -1.40 0.70 8.72
CA PRO A 216 -2.83 0.78 8.94
C PRO A 216 -3.33 2.24 8.89
N CYS A 217 -3.63 2.68 7.67
CA CYS A 217 -4.06 4.02 7.29
C CYS A 217 -5.59 4.19 7.26
N SER A 218 -6.05 5.42 7.00
CA SER A 218 -7.43 5.79 6.66
C SER A 218 -7.91 5.06 5.40
N GLY A 219 -6.95 4.85 4.49
CA GLY A 219 -7.09 4.19 3.20
C GLY A 219 -8.01 4.93 2.22
N GLU A 220 -7.96 6.25 2.27
CA GLU A 220 -8.64 7.19 1.38
C GLU A 220 -8.41 6.90 -0.12
N GLY A 221 -7.28 6.30 -0.48
CA GLY A 221 -6.99 5.90 -1.86
C GLY A 221 -7.87 4.75 -2.38
N THR A 222 -8.62 4.07 -1.51
CA THR A 222 -9.47 2.93 -1.90
C THR A 222 -10.97 3.24 -1.83
N ILE A 223 -11.38 4.51 -1.92
CA ILE A 223 -12.80 4.88 -1.90
C ILE A 223 -13.62 4.14 -2.99
N MET A 224 -13.01 3.85 -4.15
CA MET A 224 -13.64 3.02 -5.21
C MET A 224 -14.00 1.60 -4.76
N ILE A 225 -13.34 1.09 -3.70
CA ILE A 225 -13.57 -0.23 -3.12
C ILE A 225 -14.54 -0.15 -1.94
N ASP A 226 -14.42 0.89 -1.14
CA ASP A 226 -15.18 1.12 0.10
C ASP A 226 -15.60 2.59 0.17
N PRO A 227 -16.76 2.95 -0.41
CA PRO A 227 -17.26 4.32 -0.43
C PRO A 227 -17.49 4.91 0.97
N GLY A 228 -17.64 4.09 2.01
CA GLY A 228 -17.79 4.55 3.38
C GLY A 228 -16.58 5.37 3.87
N ARG A 229 -15.41 5.22 3.23
CA ARG A 229 -14.20 5.99 3.55
C ARG A 229 -14.33 7.49 3.30
N LYS A 230 -15.31 7.93 2.51
CA LYS A 230 -15.62 9.35 2.29
C LYS A 230 -16.06 10.09 3.58
N THR A 231 -16.61 9.35 4.55
CA THR A 231 -17.21 9.93 5.77
C THR A 231 -16.71 9.34 7.08
N ARG A 232 -15.90 8.27 7.02
CA ARG A 232 -15.49 7.51 8.21
C ARG A 232 -14.45 8.21 9.07
N THR A 233 -13.50 8.91 8.46
CA THR A 233 -12.30 9.41 9.15
C THR A 233 -12.46 10.90 9.42
N ARG A 234 -12.68 11.30 10.67
CA ARG A 234 -12.64 12.72 11.07
C ARG A 234 -11.18 13.16 11.23
N LEU A 235 -10.95 14.47 11.22
CA LEU A 235 -9.59 15.04 11.30
C LEU A 235 -8.82 14.61 12.57
N LEU A 236 -9.49 14.50 13.73
CA LEU A 236 -8.86 13.98 14.95
C LEU A 236 -8.51 12.50 14.86
N ASP A 237 -9.32 11.70 14.16
CA ASP A 237 -9.02 10.29 13.91
C ASP A 237 -7.82 10.15 12.97
N LEU A 238 -7.75 11.00 11.94
CA LEU A 238 -6.59 11.10 11.05
C LEU A 238 -5.31 11.39 11.84
N ALA A 239 -5.33 12.36 12.75
CA ALA A 239 -4.17 12.66 13.59
C ALA A 239 -3.71 11.48 14.46
N ARG A 240 -4.65 10.67 14.97
CA ARG A 240 -4.36 9.44 15.72
C ARG A 240 -3.79 8.33 14.83
N ILE A 241 -4.27 8.22 13.59
CA ILE A 241 -3.74 7.30 12.58
C ILE A 241 -2.29 7.67 12.27
N VAL A 242 -2.03 8.93 11.90
CA VAL A 242 -0.69 9.45 11.60
C VAL A 242 0.28 9.21 12.76
N LYS A 243 -0.13 9.49 14.01
CA LYS A 243 0.69 9.18 15.19
C LYS A 243 1.10 7.71 15.24
N ARG A 244 0.15 6.80 15.02
CA ARG A 244 0.40 5.35 15.02
C ARG A 244 1.31 4.94 13.86
N GLU A 245 1.15 5.53 12.69
CA GLU A 245 2.01 5.27 11.53
C GLU A 245 3.46 5.69 11.80
N ILE A 246 3.68 6.86 12.41
CA ILE A 246 5.00 7.31 12.87
C ILE A 246 5.62 6.31 13.86
N GLU A 247 4.85 5.86 14.86
CA GLU A 247 5.34 4.88 15.85
C GLU A 247 5.70 3.53 15.21
N ILE A 248 4.88 3.04 14.27
CA ILE A 248 5.13 1.79 13.54
C ILE A 248 6.37 1.94 12.66
N LEU A 249 6.46 3.02 11.87
CA LEU A 249 7.60 3.27 11.00
C LEU A 249 8.90 3.39 11.80
N TRP A 250 8.89 4.10 12.93
CA TRP A 250 10.03 4.17 13.84
C TRP A 250 10.53 2.79 14.27
N SER A 251 9.62 1.95 14.78
CA SER A 251 9.96 0.59 15.20
C SER A 251 10.43 -0.29 14.04
N SER A 252 9.91 -0.05 12.84
CA SER A 252 10.25 -0.83 11.64
C SER A 252 11.66 -0.49 11.13
N ILE A 253 12.09 0.77 11.26
CA ILE A 253 13.47 1.19 10.97
C ILE A 253 14.46 0.53 11.93
N GLU A 254 14.09 0.34 13.20
CA GLU A 254 14.93 -0.40 14.16
C GLU A 254 15.11 -1.88 13.78
N MET A 255 14.21 -2.45 12.99
CA MET A 255 14.32 -3.82 12.46
C MET A 255 15.17 -3.92 11.19
N LEU A 256 15.58 -2.80 10.61
CA LEU A 256 16.35 -2.74 9.37
C LEU A 256 17.84 -3.05 9.63
N SER A 257 18.47 -3.81 8.73
CA SER A 257 19.93 -3.99 8.72
C SER A 257 20.65 -2.74 8.21
N GLU A 258 21.98 -2.66 8.37
CA GLU A 258 22.80 -1.52 7.91
C GLU A 258 22.69 -1.26 6.39
N GLU A 259 22.59 -2.31 5.57
CA GLU A 259 22.37 -2.18 4.12
C GLU A 259 20.92 -2.45 3.71
N GLY A 260 20.01 -2.34 4.68
CA GLY A 260 18.61 -2.65 4.46
C GLY A 260 17.85 -1.53 3.76
N VAL A 261 16.79 -1.90 3.05
CA VAL A 261 15.82 -0.96 2.48
C VAL A 261 14.43 -1.25 3.02
N LEU A 262 13.75 -0.23 3.48
CA LEU A 262 12.38 -0.28 3.98
C LEU A 262 11.45 0.39 2.96
N ALA A 263 10.30 -0.22 2.67
CA ALA A 263 9.20 0.42 1.95
C ALA A 263 8.09 0.80 2.94
N TYR A 264 7.87 2.10 3.13
CA TYR A 264 6.68 2.62 3.80
C TYR A 264 5.57 2.79 2.77
N VAL A 265 4.42 2.19 3.02
CA VAL A 265 3.31 2.10 2.07
C VAL A 265 2.01 2.42 2.77
N THR A 266 1.19 3.26 2.15
CA THR A 266 -0.21 3.45 2.55
C THR A 266 -1.12 3.32 1.33
N CYS A 267 -2.35 2.85 1.55
CA CYS A 267 -3.41 2.96 0.55
C CYS A 267 -4.19 4.28 0.69
N SER A 268 -3.51 5.34 1.14
CA SER A 268 -4.05 6.69 1.32
C SER A 268 -3.39 7.67 0.36
N ILE A 269 -4.16 8.66 -0.08
CA ILE A 269 -3.67 9.79 -0.86
C ILE A 269 -3.42 11.03 0.02
N ALA A 270 -3.74 10.97 1.31
CA ALA A 270 -3.55 12.05 2.27
C ALA A 270 -2.05 12.34 2.50
N PRO A 271 -1.53 13.56 2.25
CA PRO A 271 -0.15 13.92 2.56
C PRO A 271 0.16 13.83 4.06
N GLU A 272 -0.85 13.95 4.91
CA GLU A 272 -0.77 13.76 6.36
C GLU A 272 -0.26 12.37 6.76
N GLU A 273 -0.70 11.33 6.04
CA GLU A 273 -0.32 9.92 6.28
C GLU A 273 0.94 9.51 5.51
N ASN A 274 1.44 10.40 4.66
CA ASN A 274 2.48 10.12 3.69
C ASN A 274 3.70 11.03 3.95
N GLU A 275 3.85 12.12 3.21
CA GLU A 275 5.02 13.00 3.29
C GLU A 275 5.17 13.64 4.67
N TYR A 276 4.07 13.92 5.38
CA TYR A 276 4.15 14.40 6.76
C TYR A 276 4.74 13.35 7.71
N VAL A 277 4.31 12.09 7.64
CA VAL A 277 4.87 10.98 8.43
C VAL A 277 6.37 10.84 8.17
N ILE A 278 6.77 10.87 6.89
CA ILE A 278 8.15 10.75 6.47
C ILE A 278 8.99 11.94 6.95
N ALA A 279 8.49 13.17 6.80
CA ALA A 279 9.14 14.37 7.29
C ALA A 279 9.38 14.31 8.80
N LYS A 280 8.39 13.89 9.60
CA LYS A 280 8.54 13.73 11.07
C LYS A 280 9.59 12.69 11.46
N ILE A 281 9.74 11.64 10.65
CA ILE A 281 10.76 10.62 10.88
C ILE A 281 12.16 11.15 10.54
N LEU A 282 12.32 11.84 9.41
CA LEU A 282 13.59 12.46 9.00
C LEU A 282 14.05 13.59 9.93
N GLU A 283 13.12 14.38 10.48
CA GLU A 283 13.42 15.41 11.49
C GLU A 283 14.07 14.83 12.76
N GLN A 284 13.78 13.57 13.09
CA GLN A 284 14.19 12.93 14.35
C GLN A 284 15.27 11.86 14.17
N ARG A 285 15.62 11.52 12.93
CA ARG A 285 16.62 10.49 12.61
C ARG A 285 17.60 11.00 11.56
N ASN A 286 18.88 10.95 11.90
CA ASN A 286 19.99 11.27 11.00
C ASN A 286 20.74 10.02 10.51
N ASP A 287 20.21 8.83 10.78
CA ASP A 287 20.77 7.53 10.39
C ASP A 287 20.01 6.88 9.23
N ILE A 288 19.16 7.65 8.54
CA ILE A 288 18.34 7.20 7.42
C ILE A 288 18.28 8.26 6.32
N GLU A 289 17.95 7.81 5.11
CA GLU A 289 17.70 8.67 3.96
C GLU A 289 16.59 8.08 3.07
N LEU A 290 15.93 8.94 2.28
CA LEU A 290 15.04 8.48 1.22
C LEU A 290 15.84 8.12 -0.02
N VAL A 291 15.59 6.92 -0.55
CA VAL A 291 16.24 6.40 -1.75
C VAL A 291 15.25 6.33 -2.91
N ASP A 292 15.78 6.45 -4.12
CA ASP A 292 14.97 6.34 -5.33
C ASP A 292 14.42 4.91 -5.51
N PRO A 293 13.24 4.75 -6.13
CA PRO A 293 12.75 3.45 -6.54
C PRO A 293 13.77 2.77 -7.46
N PRO A 294 14.03 1.45 -7.31
CA PRO A 294 15.13 0.79 -8.02
C PRO A 294 14.91 0.65 -9.53
N ILE A 295 13.66 0.69 -9.98
CA ILE A 295 13.27 0.60 -11.40
C ILE A 295 11.96 1.36 -11.62
N LYS A 296 11.78 1.97 -12.80
CA LYS A 296 10.53 2.63 -13.21
C LYS A 296 9.57 1.62 -13.85
N LEU A 297 8.55 1.18 -13.12
CA LEU A 297 7.53 0.24 -13.64
C LEU A 297 6.52 0.94 -14.59
N PHE A 298 6.13 2.17 -14.29
CA PHE A 298 5.22 2.98 -15.11
C PHE A 298 5.36 4.47 -14.74
N ASN A 299 4.68 5.35 -15.46
CA ASN A 299 4.70 6.80 -15.23
C ASN A 299 3.86 7.22 -14.00
N TRP A 300 4.31 6.84 -12.80
CA TRP A 300 3.74 7.34 -11.55
C TRP A 300 4.07 8.81 -11.29
N SER A 301 3.29 9.45 -10.42
CA SER A 301 3.55 10.79 -9.90
C SER A 301 4.54 10.76 -8.74
N SER A 302 5.27 11.85 -8.53
CA SER A 302 6.15 12.05 -7.37
C SER A 302 5.37 12.42 -6.10
N GLY A 303 6.02 12.26 -4.94
CA GLY A 303 5.55 12.82 -3.67
C GLY A 303 5.46 14.34 -3.71
N ILE A 304 4.70 14.91 -2.78
CA ILE A 304 4.41 16.34 -2.73
C ILE A 304 5.34 17.00 -1.71
N SER A 305 6.10 18.02 -2.12
CA SER A 305 7.07 18.72 -1.25
C SER A 305 6.47 19.87 -0.42
N SER A 306 5.19 20.21 -0.62
CA SER A 306 4.49 21.17 0.23
C SER A 306 2.98 20.95 0.28
N PHE A 307 2.38 21.09 1.46
CA PHE A 307 0.93 20.99 1.65
C PHE A 307 0.46 21.96 2.74
N ALA A 308 -0.64 22.68 2.51
CA ALA A 308 -1.29 23.55 3.49
C ALA A 308 -0.34 24.52 4.24
N GLY A 309 0.66 25.08 3.54
CA GLY A 309 1.65 25.98 4.14
C GLY A 309 2.85 25.26 4.80
N HIS A 310 2.80 23.95 4.97
CA HIS A 310 3.94 23.14 5.38
C HIS A 310 4.84 22.82 4.18
N ARG A 311 6.14 23.05 4.33
CA ARG A 311 7.15 22.58 3.39
C ARG A 311 7.79 21.32 3.96
N PHE A 312 7.75 20.25 3.18
CA PHE A 312 8.43 19.00 3.51
C PHE A 312 9.85 19.02 2.93
N PRO A 313 10.75 18.15 3.43
CA PRO A 313 12.06 17.94 2.80
C PRO A 313 11.88 17.57 1.33
N ARG A 314 12.71 18.10 0.43
CA ARG A 314 12.59 17.84 -1.02
C ARG A 314 12.72 16.37 -1.37
N GLU A 315 13.43 15.62 -0.54
CA GLU A 315 13.64 14.19 -0.66
C GLU A 315 12.33 13.40 -0.75
N VAL A 316 11.21 13.91 -0.22
CA VAL A 316 9.89 13.27 -0.36
C VAL A 316 9.41 13.17 -1.80
N GLU A 317 9.96 13.95 -2.73
CA GLU A 317 9.67 13.84 -4.17
C GLU A 317 10.14 12.50 -4.77
N LYS A 318 11.05 11.79 -4.09
CA LYS A 318 11.44 10.40 -4.41
C LYS A 318 10.32 9.39 -4.13
N CYS A 319 9.35 9.74 -3.28
CA CYS A 319 8.20 8.90 -3.03
C CYS A 319 7.34 8.76 -4.28
N ILE A 320 6.69 7.61 -4.41
CA ILE A 320 5.78 7.27 -5.49
C ILE A 320 4.36 7.60 -5.04
N ARG A 321 3.61 8.36 -5.84
CA ARG A 321 2.16 8.53 -5.72
C ARG A 321 1.43 7.91 -6.88
N ILE A 322 0.48 7.05 -6.55
CA ILE A 322 -0.49 6.48 -7.46
C ILE A 322 -1.83 7.16 -7.19
N TRP A 323 -2.35 7.80 -8.24
CA TRP A 323 -3.64 8.46 -8.30
C TRP A 323 -4.66 7.69 -9.15
N PRO A 324 -5.94 7.61 -8.72
CA PRO A 324 -7.02 7.02 -9.50
C PRO A 324 -7.22 7.63 -10.89
N HIS A 325 -7.34 8.96 -10.95
CA HIS A 325 -7.63 9.68 -12.19
C HIS A 325 -6.45 9.73 -13.18
N ARG A 326 -5.21 9.52 -12.71
CA ARG A 326 -4.01 9.56 -13.57
C ARG A 326 -3.54 8.20 -14.03
N HIS A 327 -3.68 7.17 -13.20
CA HIS A 327 -3.08 5.86 -13.46
C HIS A 327 -4.10 4.71 -13.55
N GLY A 328 -5.40 4.99 -13.36
CA GLY A 328 -6.44 3.96 -13.45
C GLY A 328 -6.31 2.85 -12.42
N MET A 329 -5.78 3.18 -11.24
CA MET A 329 -5.53 2.26 -10.12
C MET A 329 -6.02 2.87 -8.81
N ILE A 330 -6.08 2.10 -7.71
CA ILE A 330 -6.36 2.71 -6.41
C ILE A 330 -5.27 3.71 -6.01
N GLY A 331 -5.65 4.67 -5.16
CA GLY A 331 -4.72 5.59 -4.54
C GLY A 331 -3.74 4.87 -3.61
N MET A 332 -2.45 5.14 -3.76
CA MET A 332 -1.39 4.53 -2.96
C MET A 332 -0.15 5.42 -2.95
N THR A 333 0.57 5.44 -1.82
CA THR A 333 1.86 6.12 -1.72
C THR A 333 2.92 5.16 -1.20
N ILE A 334 4.13 5.23 -1.77
CA ILE A 334 5.27 4.36 -1.44
C ILE A 334 6.52 5.22 -1.26
N CYS A 335 7.21 5.08 -0.14
CA CYS A 335 8.48 5.74 0.13
C CYS A 335 9.53 4.69 0.51
N PHE A 336 10.70 4.74 -0.13
CA PHE A 336 11.81 3.86 0.19
C PHE A 336 12.81 4.57 1.12
N ILE A 337 13.15 3.92 2.22
CA ILE A 337 14.08 4.43 3.23
C ILE A 337 15.24 3.45 3.36
N ALA A 338 16.47 3.94 3.30
CA ALA A 338 17.67 3.17 3.62
C ALA A 338 18.34 3.75 4.86
N LYS A 339 19.21 2.97 5.51
CA LYS A 339 20.12 3.53 6.52
C LYS A 339 21.27 4.26 5.83
N THR A 340 21.68 5.39 6.39
CA THR A 340 22.89 6.08 5.92
C THR A 340 24.12 5.31 6.39
N ARG A 341 25.04 5.02 5.47
CA ARG A 341 26.37 4.50 5.84
C ARG A 341 27.09 5.62 6.59
N ARG A 342 27.33 5.45 7.89
CA ARG A 342 28.22 6.32 8.66
C ARG A 342 29.66 5.87 8.52
#